data_AF-A0A2B8B8S0-F1
#
_entry.id   AF-A0A2B8B8S0-F1
#
_cell.length_a   1.000
_cell.length_b   1.000
_cell.length_c   1.000
_cell.angle_alpha   90.00
_cell.angle_beta   90.00
_cell.angle_gamma   90.00
#
_symmetry.space_group_name_H-M   'P 1'
#
loop_
_entity.id
_entity.type
_entity.pdbx_description
1 polymer ?
#
loop_
_entity_poly.entity_id
_entity_poly.type
_entity_poly.pdbx_seq_one_letter_code
_entity_poly.pdbx_strand_id
1 'polypeptide(L)'
;MQRKILNPYAFKSASIIAYGALGPYVESPGDEYVAAMGEASGMQRLASVKLALEADPDNIEALVAKAEYITSDKECRLEVLKRAVKVGSRLWTPVEKEYGREMSWWDFPGTRPYMRAIYALGQACEEAGDLATARHCYESLVRMNERDPMGARFAIERMPVVQGTSPRA
;
A
#
# COMPACT_ATOMS: atom_id res chain seq x y z
N MET A 1 42.50 -20.82 11.12
CA MET A 1 42.06 -19.67 10.29
C MET A 1 40.71 -20.05 9.65
N GLN A 2 39.60 -19.79 10.35
CA GLN A 2 38.26 -20.15 9.87
C GLN A 2 37.80 -19.13 8.82
N ARG A 3 37.52 -19.60 7.60
CA ARG A 3 36.82 -18.81 6.59
C ARG A 3 35.39 -18.58 7.09
N LYS A 4 35.03 -17.33 7.40
CA LYS A 4 33.63 -16.94 7.55
C LYS A 4 32.92 -17.27 6.24
N ILE A 5 32.03 -18.25 6.27
CA ILE A 5 31.07 -18.50 5.21
C ILE A 5 30.13 -17.30 5.25
N LEU A 6 30.30 -16.36 4.32
CA LEU A 6 29.34 -15.29 4.09
C LEU A 6 28.02 -15.95 3.67
N ASN A 7 26.94 -15.64 4.38
CA ASN A 7 25.59 -16.04 3.97
C ASN A 7 25.32 -15.45 2.57
N PRO A 8 25.10 -16.28 1.53
CA PRO A 8 24.88 -15.79 0.17
C PRO A 8 23.57 -14.98 0.01
N TYR A 9 22.72 -14.93 1.04
CA TYR A 9 21.48 -14.15 1.09
C TYR A 9 21.62 -12.75 1.73
N ALA A 10 22.85 -12.29 2.03
CA ALA A 10 23.07 -11.02 2.72
C ALA A 10 23.17 -9.80 1.77
N PHE A 11 22.23 -9.68 0.84
CA PHE A 11 21.84 -8.38 0.28
C PHE A 11 20.33 -8.27 0.42
N LYS A 12 19.86 -7.53 1.42
CA LYS A 12 18.47 -7.06 1.46
C LYS A 12 18.33 -6.04 0.34
N SER A 13 18.05 -6.49 -0.89
CA SER A 13 17.65 -5.58 -1.96
C SER A 13 16.34 -4.94 -1.54
N ALA A 14 16.26 -3.62 -1.51
CA ALA A 14 14.97 -2.97 -1.29
C ALA A 14 14.03 -3.30 -2.46
N SER A 15 12.71 -3.23 -2.25
CA SER A 15 11.73 -3.24 -3.34
C SER A 15 12.15 -2.29 -4.47
N ILE A 16 12.07 -2.77 -5.71
CA ILE A 16 12.35 -2.00 -6.94
C ILE A 16 11.18 -2.11 -7.93
N ILE A 17 11.12 -1.19 -8.89
CA ILE A 17 10.25 -1.35 -10.05
C ILE A 17 10.95 -2.23 -11.08
N ALA A 18 10.24 -3.25 -11.56
CA ALA A 18 10.59 -4.08 -12.69
C ALA A 18 9.49 -4.00 -13.77
N TYR A 19 9.78 -4.52 -14.96
CA TYR A 19 8.88 -4.49 -16.11
C TYR A 19 8.65 -5.89 -16.65
N GLY A 20 7.38 -6.29 -16.78
CA GLY A 20 6.99 -7.61 -17.26
C GLY A 20 5.91 -7.56 -18.33
N ALA A 21 5.43 -8.72 -18.75
CA ALA A 21 4.41 -8.86 -19.80
C ALA A 21 3.08 -8.15 -19.46
N LEU A 22 2.82 -7.89 -18.18
CA LEU A 22 1.59 -7.23 -17.69
C LEU A 22 1.84 -5.77 -17.25
N GLY A 23 2.94 -5.17 -17.71
CA GLY A 23 3.34 -3.81 -17.36
C GLY A 23 4.32 -3.75 -16.18
N PRO A 24 4.51 -2.56 -15.59
CA PRO A 24 5.39 -2.38 -14.45
C PRO A 24 4.85 -3.10 -13.20
N TYR A 25 5.75 -3.60 -12.38
CA TYR A 25 5.42 -4.24 -11.10
C TYR A 25 6.53 -4.00 -10.07
N VAL A 26 6.22 -4.25 -8.79
CA VAL A 26 7.21 -4.20 -7.72
C VAL A 26 7.82 -5.59 -7.58
N GLU A 27 9.14 -5.68 -7.68
CA GLU A 27 9.91 -6.87 -7.29
C GLU A 27 10.43 -6.66 -5.86
N SER A 28 10.13 -7.59 -4.96
CA SER A 28 10.51 -7.51 -3.55
C SER A 28 11.14 -8.82 -3.07
N PRO A 29 12.17 -8.77 -2.19
CA PRO A 29 12.64 -9.96 -1.49
C PRO A 29 11.58 -10.68 -0.66
N GLY A 30 10.46 -10.01 -0.38
CA GLY A 30 9.33 -10.57 0.36
C GLY A 30 8.32 -11.34 -0.49
N ASP A 31 8.47 -11.39 -1.83
CA ASP A 31 7.42 -11.86 -2.74
C ASP A 31 7.01 -13.33 -2.50
N GLU A 32 7.96 -14.21 -2.17
CA GLU A 32 7.65 -15.60 -1.84
C GLU A 32 6.72 -15.72 -0.62
N TYR A 33 6.90 -14.83 0.37
CA TYR A 33 6.08 -14.81 1.58
C TYR A 33 4.75 -14.10 1.35
N VAL A 34 4.69 -13.11 0.45
CA VAL A 34 3.44 -12.47 0.03
C VAL A 34 2.54 -13.46 -0.72
N ALA A 35 3.10 -14.30 -1.59
CA ALA A 35 2.36 -15.37 -2.23
C ALA A 35 1.77 -16.34 -1.19
N ALA A 36 2.60 -16.82 -0.26
CA ALA A 36 2.15 -17.70 0.84
C ALA A 36 1.11 -17.03 1.75
N MET A 37 1.21 -15.72 1.97
CA MET A 37 0.23 -14.93 2.74
C MET A 37 -1.15 -14.92 2.08
N GLY A 38 -1.22 -14.90 0.74
CA GLY A 38 -2.49 -14.90 -0.01
C GLY A 38 -3.25 -16.22 0.05
N GLU A 39 -2.55 -17.33 0.29
CA GLU A 39 -3.12 -18.68 0.39
C GLU A 39 -3.46 -19.10 1.83
N ALA A 40 -2.90 -18.40 2.81
CA ALA A 40 -3.01 -18.74 4.23
C ALA A 40 -4.09 -17.95 4.97
N SER A 41 -4.43 -18.40 6.18
CA SER A 41 -5.34 -17.69 7.09
C SER A 41 -4.85 -17.73 8.54
N GLY A 42 -5.47 -16.92 9.41
CA GLY A 42 -5.18 -16.91 10.85
C GLY A 42 -3.70 -16.72 11.18
N MET A 43 -3.16 -17.63 12.00
CA MET A 43 -1.77 -17.60 12.46
C MET A 43 -0.75 -17.91 11.36
N GLN A 44 -1.11 -18.74 10.37
CA GLN A 44 -0.22 -19.03 9.24
C GLN A 44 -0.01 -17.79 8.39
N ARG A 45 -1.10 -17.06 8.08
CA ARG A 45 -1.01 -15.78 7.38
C ARG A 45 -0.17 -14.76 8.16
N LEU A 46 -0.34 -14.68 9.48
CA LEU A 46 0.46 -13.80 10.33
C LEU A 46 1.95 -14.16 10.31
N ALA A 47 2.29 -15.46 10.25
CA ALA A 47 3.68 -15.90 10.11
C ALA A 47 4.27 -15.43 8.77
N SER A 48 3.54 -15.59 7.67
CA SER A 48 3.97 -15.12 6.34
C SER A 48 4.15 -13.61 6.30
N VAL A 49 3.26 -12.82 6.93
CA VAL A 49 3.40 -11.36 7.05
C VAL A 49 4.72 -10.99 7.74
N LYS A 50 5.08 -11.70 8.83
CA LYS A 50 6.33 -11.44 9.54
C LYS A 50 7.54 -11.75 8.67
N LEU A 51 7.55 -12.91 8.00
CA LEU A 51 8.66 -13.30 7.12
C LEU A 51 8.82 -12.33 5.95
N ALA A 52 7.72 -11.90 5.32
CA ALA A 52 7.74 -10.90 4.26
C ALA A 52 8.40 -9.59 4.73
N LEU A 53 8.06 -9.10 5.93
CA LEU A 53 8.63 -7.87 6.51
C LEU A 53 10.06 -8.04 7.04
N GLU A 54 10.47 -9.25 7.41
CA GLU A 54 11.86 -9.56 7.76
C GLU A 54 12.76 -9.51 6.52
N ALA A 55 12.27 -10.07 5.40
CA ALA A 55 12.92 -10.06 4.11
C ALA A 55 12.97 -8.64 3.52
N ASP A 56 11.82 -7.97 3.46
CA ASP A 56 11.67 -6.60 2.98
C ASP A 56 10.76 -5.78 3.92
N PRO A 57 11.35 -4.95 4.81
CA PRO A 57 10.59 -4.10 5.73
C PRO A 57 9.66 -3.09 5.06
N ASP A 58 9.87 -2.79 3.78
CA ASP A 58 9.10 -1.84 2.99
C ASP A 58 8.08 -2.53 2.07
N ASN A 59 7.92 -3.86 2.12
CA ASN A 59 6.95 -4.58 1.30
C ASN A 59 5.52 -4.06 1.56
N ILE A 60 4.89 -3.50 0.52
CA ILE A 60 3.61 -2.79 0.62
C ILE A 60 2.48 -3.73 1.05
N GLU A 61 2.39 -4.92 0.45
CA GLU A 61 1.32 -5.88 0.76
C GLU A 61 1.45 -6.41 2.18
N ALA A 62 2.66 -6.71 2.62
CA ALA A 62 2.91 -7.17 3.98
C ALA A 62 2.66 -6.07 5.03
N LEU A 63 2.95 -4.79 4.72
CA LEU A 63 2.60 -3.66 5.59
C LEU A 63 1.08 -3.49 5.71
N VAL A 64 0.34 -3.58 4.60
CA VAL A 64 -1.13 -3.54 4.62
C VAL A 64 -1.70 -4.70 5.42
N ALA A 65 -1.21 -5.92 5.19
CA ALA A 65 -1.65 -7.10 5.94
C ALA A 65 -1.31 -6.98 7.43
N LYS A 66 -0.13 -6.47 7.80
CA LYS A 66 0.23 -6.18 9.20
C LYS A 66 -0.78 -5.25 9.87
N ALA A 67 -1.24 -4.21 9.16
CA ALA A 67 -2.20 -3.26 9.69
C ALA A 67 -3.54 -3.91 10.07
N GLU A 68 -3.97 -4.97 9.38
CA GLU A 68 -5.19 -5.73 9.71
C GLU A 68 -5.10 -6.46 11.06
N TYR A 69 -3.88 -6.81 11.50
CA TYR A 69 -3.65 -7.44 12.81
C TYR A 69 -3.48 -6.42 13.96
N ILE A 70 -3.46 -5.11 13.67
CA ILE A 70 -3.35 -4.05 14.67
C ILE A 70 -4.75 -3.51 14.97
N THR A 71 -5.43 -4.09 15.95
CA THR A 71 -6.84 -3.78 16.24
C THR A 71 -7.04 -2.77 17.37
N SER A 72 -6.17 -2.78 18.38
CA SER A 72 -6.30 -1.93 19.57
C SER A 72 -5.56 -0.60 19.46
N ASP A 73 -4.45 -0.57 18.73
CA ASP A 73 -3.58 0.60 18.60
C ASP A 73 -3.80 1.29 17.25
N LYS A 74 -4.79 2.19 17.22
CA LYS A 74 -5.19 2.93 16.02
C LYS A 74 -4.05 3.79 15.45
N GLU A 75 -3.23 4.38 16.32
CA GLU A 75 -2.10 5.22 15.90
C GLU A 75 -1.02 4.38 15.23
N CYS A 76 -0.65 3.23 15.80
CA CYS A 76 0.28 2.30 15.19
C CYS A 76 -0.24 1.77 13.85
N ARG A 77 -1.54 1.45 13.76
CA ARG A 77 -2.17 1.03 12.48
C ARG A 77 -2.05 2.13 11.42
N LEU A 78 -2.32 3.39 11.77
CA LEU A 78 -2.17 4.53 10.88
C LEU A 78 -0.72 4.72 10.42
N GLU A 79 0.26 4.63 11.32
CA GLU A 79 1.68 4.79 10.96
C GLU A 79 2.17 3.69 10.01
N VAL A 80 1.73 2.44 10.21
CA VAL A 80 2.03 1.34 9.30
C VAL A 80 1.44 1.59 7.91
N LEU A 81 0.19 2.05 7.83
CA LEU A 81 -0.48 2.34 6.55
C LEU A 81 0.12 3.56 5.84
N LYS A 82 0.45 4.63 6.57
CA LYS A 82 1.18 5.79 6.04
C LYS A 82 2.53 5.36 5.44
N ARG A 83 3.24 4.45 6.11
CA ARG A 83 4.49 3.88 5.57
C ARG A 83 4.25 3.13 4.27
N ALA A 84 3.23 2.27 4.19
CA ALA A 84 2.89 1.54 2.97
C ALA A 84 2.61 2.49 1.78
N VAL A 85 1.82 3.54 2.01
CA VAL A 85 1.54 4.59 1.01
C VAL A 85 2.80 5.36 0.63
N LYS A 86 3.67 5.70 1.60
CA LYS A 86 4.93 6.40 1.34
C LYS A 86 5.88 5.57 0.48
N VAL A 87 5.99 4.26 0.74
CA VAL A 87 6.80 3.36 -0.09
C VAL A 87 6.22 3.28 -1.50
N GLY A 88 4.92 3.06 -1.63
CA GLY A 88 4.25 3.02 -2.93
C GLY A 88 4.45 4.31 -3.72
N SER A 89 4.26 5.48 -3.11
CA SER A 89 4.54 6.76 -3.74
C SER A 89 5.99 6.87 -4.21
N ARG A 90 6.97 6.51 -3.36
CA ARG A 90 8.40 6.53 -3.74
C ARG A 90 8.70 5.65 -4.95
N LEU A 91 8.11 4.46 -5.03
CA LEU A 91 8.35 3.50 -6.11
C LEU A 91 7.63 3.91 -7.41
N TRP A 92 6.38 4.36 -7.31
CA TRP A 92 5.53 4.57 -8.48
C TRP A 92 5.62 5.98 -9.07
N THR A 93 6.03 7.01 -8.31
CA THR A 93 6.13 8.38 -8.85
C THR A 93 7.04 8.50 -10.08
N PRO A 94 8.23 7.86 -10.16
CA PRO A 94 9.04 7.89 -11.38
C PRO A 94 8.32 7.25 -12.58
N VAL A 95 7.64 6.13 -12.36
CA VAL A 95 6.90 5.39 -13.40
C VAL A 95 5.70 6.20 -13.89
N GLU A 96 4.92 6.78 -12.97
CA GLU A 96 3.79 7.65 -13.31
C GLU A 96 4.25 8.84 -14.17
N LYS A 97 5.41 9.43 -13.89
CA LYS A 97 5.98 10.51 -14.70
C LYS A 97 6.40 10.05 -16.10
N GLU A 98 6.92 8.83 -16.21
CA GLU A 98 7.34 8.22 -17.48
C GLU A 98 6.13 7.94 -18.38
N TYR A 99 5.09 7.30 -17.84
CA TYR A 99 3.87 6.95 -18.57
C TYR A 99 2.94 8.16 -18.80
N GLY A 100 2.94 9.14 -17.90
CA GLY A 100 2.04 10.29 -17.95
C GLY A 100 0.57 9.88 -18.06
N ARG A 101 -0.10 10.32 -19.14
CA ARG A 101 -1.52 10.01 -19.38
C ARG A 101 -1.78 8.56 -19.78
N GLU A 102 -0.74 7.81 -20.14
CA GLU A 102 -0.85 6.40 -20.52
C GLU A 102 -0.76 5.45 -19.32
N MET A 103 -0.58 5.99 -18.10
CA MET A 103 -0.50 5.20 -16.89
C MET A 103 -1.84 4.51 -16.61
N SER A 104 -1.91 3.19 -16.81
CA SER A 104 -3.08 2.40 -16.42
C SER A 104 -2.91 1.84 -15.02
N TRP A 105 -3.35 2.62 -14.02
CA TRP A 105 -3.26 2.24 -12.61
C TRP A 105 -4.03 0.97 -12.24
N TRP A 106 -5.03 0.54 -13.01
CA TRP A 106 -5.78 -0.68 -12.66
C TRP A 106 -5.46 -1.87 -13.55
N ASP A 107 -5.20 -1.62 -14.84
CA ASP A 107 -4.94 -2.72 -15.78
C ASP A 107 -3.53 -3.27 -15.61
N PHE A 108 -2.58 -2.47 -15.12
CA PHE A 108 -1.30 -2.98 -14.61
C PHE A 108 -1.53 -3.62 -13.23
N PRO A 109 -1.42 -4.95 -13.06
CA PRO A 109 -1.71 -5.55 -11.77
C PRO A 109 -0.73 -5.14 -10.66
N GLY A 110 0.51 -4.80 -11.05
CA GLY A 110 1.59 -4.45 -10.14
C GLY A 110 1.34 -3.18 -9.31
N THR A 111 0.49 -2.26 -9.78
CA THR A 111 0.13 -1.02 -9.06
C THR A 111 -0.92 -1.23 -7.97
N ARG A 112 -1.69 -2.33 -8.05
CA ARG A 112 -2.84 -2.58 -7.17
C ARG A 112 -2.46 -2.66 -5.68
N PRO A 113 -1.32 -3.25 -5.27
CA PRO A 113 -0.85 -3.15 -3.90
C PRO A 113 -0.77 -1.72 -3.36
N TYR A 114 -0.26 -0.77 -4.16
CA TYR A 114 -0.18 0.63 -3.75
C TYR A 114 -1.57 1.27 -3.65
N MET A 115 -2.46 1.02 -4.61
CA MET A 115 -3.84 1.51 -4.53
C MET A 115 -4.59 0.96 -3.31
N ARG A 116 -4.41 -0.33 -3.00
CA ARG A 116 -4.97 -0.96 -1.79
C ARG A 116 -4.42 -0.32 -0.51
N ALA A 117 -3.13 0.03 -0.47
CA ALA A 117 -2.55 0.75 0.66
C ALA A 117 -3.18 2.14 0.86
N ILE A 118 -3.43 2.88 -0.23
CA ILE A 118 -4.12 4.18 -0.17
C ILE A 118 -5.56 4.02 0.36
N TYR A 119 -6.29 3.02 -0.13
CA TYR A 119 -7.65 2.76 0.32
C TYR A 119 -7.70 2.38 1.81
N ALA A 120 -6.81 1.47 2.23
CA ALA A 120 -6.72 1.05 3.62
C ALA A 120 -6.35 2.21 4.56
N LEU A 121 -5.45 3.12 4.14
CA LEU A 121 -5.16 4.35 4.87
C LEU A 121 -6.41 5.24 4.96
N GLY A 122 -7.14 5.41 3.85
CA GLY A 122 -8.41 6.15 3.83
C GLY A 122 -9.42 5.64 4.85
N GLN A 123 -9.60 4.32 4.91
CA GLN A 123 -10.49 3.68 5.89
C GLN A 123 -10.02 3.91 7.33
N ALA A 124 -8.73 3.71 7.60
CA ALA A 124 -8.19 3.92 8.94
C ALA A 124 -8.29 5.39 9.39
N CYS A 125 -8.12 6.35 8.49
CA CYS A 125 -8.33 7.77 8.77
C CYS A 125 -9.82 8.09 9.05
N GLU A 126 -10.74 7.50 8.29
CA GLU A 126 -12.20 7.64 8.52
C GLU A 126 -12.58 7.10 9.90
N GLU A 127 -12.10 5.91 10.27
CA GLU A 127 -12.30 5.30 11.58
C GLU A 127 -11.68 6.11 12.74
N ALA A 128 -10.65 6.91 12.46
CA ALA A 128 -9.99 7.79 13.42
C ALA A 128 -10.60 9.21 13.47
N GLY A 129 -11.57 9.51 12.59
CA GLY A 129 -12.20 10.83 12.48
C GLY A 129 -11.40 11.86 11.69
N ASP A 130 -10.25 11.50 11.11
CA ASP A 130 -9.49 12.36 10.19
C ASP A 130 -10.10 12.30 8.78
N LEU A 131 -11.27 12.92 8.66
CA LEU A 131 -12.05 12.93 7.42
C LEU A 131 -11.35 13.69 6.29
N ALA A 132 -10.48 14.64 6.61
CA ALA A 132 -9.73 15.37 5.59
C ALA A 132 -8.73 14.44 4.88
N THR A 133 -7.90 13.72 5.64
CA THR A 133 -6.94 12.77 5.08
C THR A 133 -7.64 11.58 4.42
N ALA A 134 -8.73 11.07 5.01
CA ALA A 134 -9.52 10.00 4.40
C ALA A 134 -10.04 10.39 3.02
N ARG A 135 -10.65 11.57 2.90
CA ARG A 135 -11.17 12.11 1.63
C ARG A 135 -10.05 12.25 0.61
N HIS A 136 -8.90 12.79 1.01
CA HIS A 136 -7.74 12.91 0.11
C HIS A 136 -7.27 11.56 -0.44
N CYS A 137 -7.26 10.50 0.39
CA CYS A 137 -6.92 9.15 -0.05
C CYS A 137 -7.90 8.65 -1.11
N TYR A 138 -9.20 8.74 -0.85
CA TYR A 138 -10.23 8.28 -1.79
C TYR A 138 -10.25 9.08 -3.10
N GLU A 139 -10.09 10.41 -3.03
CA GLU A 139 -9.99 11.25 -4.22
C GLU A 139 -8.74 10.92 -5.05
N SER A 140 -7.64 10.54 -4.40
CA SER A 140 -6.42 10.08 -5.11
C SER A 140 -6.69 8.81 -5.90
N LEU A 141 -7.44 7.86 -5.35
CA LEU A 141 -7.83 6.63 -6.06
C LEU A 141 -8.74 6.90 -7.24
N VAL A 142 -9.68 7.83 -7.11
CA VAL A 142 -10.55 8.25 -8.21
C VAL A 142 -9.75 8.94 -9.32
N ARG A 143 -8.73 9.73 -8.98
CA ARG A 143 -7.81 10.32 -9.96
C ARG A 143 -6.94 9.27 -10.65
N MET A 144 -6.47 8.27 -9.90
CA MET A 144 -5.69 7.16 -10.46
C MET A 144 -6.53 6.32 -11.43
N ASN A 145 -7.82 6.12 -11.15
CA ASN A 145 -8.73 5.46 -12.07
C ASN A 145 -10.17 6.01 -11.96
N GLU A 146 -10.61 6.71 -13.01
CA GLU A 146 -11.94 7.32 -13.06
C GLU A 146 -13.09 6.30 -13.01
N ARG A 147 -12.88 5.08 -13.51
CA ARG A 147 -13.87 3.99 -13.44
C ARG A 147 -14.07 3.48 -12.02
N ASP A 148 -13.19 3.86 -11.09
CA ASP A 148 -13.27 3.57 -9.66
C ASP A 148 -13.61 2.10 -9.33
N PRO A 149 -12.79 1.14 -9.79
CA PRO A 149 -13.03 -0.28 -9.55
C PRO A 149 -12.94 -0.67 -8.07
N MET A 150 -12.41 0.20 -7.22
CA MET A 150 -12.31 0.01 -5.77
C MET A 150 -13.48 0.63 -4.99
N GLY A 151 -14.37 1.39 -5.64
CA GLY A 151 -15.53 2.01 -5.01
C GLY A 151 -15.19 3.17 -4.06
N ALA A 152 -14.09 3.88 -4.27
CA ALA A 152 -13.69 5.04 -3.48
C ALA A 152 -14.72 6.19 -3.53
N ARG A 153 -15.48 6.37 -4.63
CA ARG A 153 -16.56 7.35 -4.72
C ARG A 153 -17.66 7.09 -3.69
N PHE A 154 -18.02 5.82 -3.47
CA PHE A 154 -19.00 5.47 -2.44
C PHE A 154 -18.51 5.82 -1.03
N ALA A 155 -17.20 5.71 -0.78
CA ALA A 155 -16.63 6.17 0.49
C ALA A 155 -16.78 7.70 0.64
N ILE A 156 -16.43 8.46 -0.40
CA ILE A 156 -16.57 9.92 -0.43
C ILE A 156 -18.02 10.38 -0.21
N GLU A 157 -18.99 9.71 -0.83
CA GLU A 157 -20.42 10.03 -0.73
C GLU A 157 -20.99 9.79 0.67
N ARG A 158 -20.50 8.74 1.36
CA ARG A 158 -20.92 8.43 2.75
C ARG A 158 -20.31 9.38 3.77
N MET A 159 -19.20 10.05 3.45
CA MET A 159 -18.53 10.95 4.39
C MET A 159 -19.36 12.22 4.60
N PRO A 160 -19.45 12.72 5.84
CA PRO A 160 -20.14 13.98 6.08
C PRO A 160 -19.44 15.10 5.31
N VAL A 161 -20.23 15.97 4.69
CA VAL A 161 -19.71 17.17 4.03
C VAL A 161 -19.06 18.02 5.10
N VAL A 162 -17.75 18.27 4.97
CA VAL A 162 -17.08 19.30 5.77
C VAL A 162 -17.72 20.61 5.35
N GLN A 163 -18.73 21.07 6.10
CA GLN A 163 -19.23 22.42 5.93
C GLN A 163 -18.07 23.34 6.31
N GLY A 164 -17.39 23.87 5.30
CA GLY A 164 -16.56 25.03 5.50
C GLY A 164 -17.44 26.08 6.17
N THR A 165 -17.03 26.56 7.34
CA THR A 165 -17.51 27.83 7.86
C THR A 165 -17.24 28.86 6.77
N SER A 166 -18.27 29.12 5.96
CA SER A 166 -18.31 30.28 5.09
C SER A 166 -18.07 31.48 6.01
N PRO A 167 -16.96 32.23 5.85
CA PRO A 167 -16.90 33.55 6.44
C PRO A 167 -17.91 34.36 5.64
N ARG A 168 -19.14 34.44 6.13
CA ARG A 168 -20.07 35.48 5.67
C ARG A 168 -19.37 36.82 5.98
N ALA A 169 -18.92 37.48 4.92
CA ALA A 169 -18.66 38.91 4.87
C ALA A 169 -19.64 39.50 3.85
#